data_AF-A0A969T1R8-F1
#
_entry.id   AF-A0A969T1R8-F1
#
_cell.length_a   1.000
_cell.length_b   1.000
_cell.length_c   1.000
_cell.angle_alpha   90.00
_cell.angle_beta   90.00
_cell.angle_gamma   90.00
#
_symmetry.space_group_name_H-M   'P 1'
#
loop_
_entity.id
_entity.type
_entity.pdbx_description
1 polymer ?
#
loop_
_entity_poly.entity_id
_entity_poly.type
_entity_poly.pdbx_seq_one_letter_code
_entity_poly.pdbx_strand_id
1 'polypeptide(L)'
;MDASFSNCWTRIAAIAFALPVSAQIEADNTLGAERSRLTPNAILRRRANRAGIRADLIEGGAQRAGNLFHSFAQFNVNDGQSVYFDNPDGVNNIFGRVTGTNLSNILGTLGVDGNANLFLLNPNGILFGPNARLDVNGSFVGSTANAIQFGNQGFFSTADSSTPPLLTVNPSAFLFNQINPNARIVNQSITPLGLNNLGGIAFGLEVPLGRSLLLLGGDVALENGSGVNAFGGRVELGGLASPGTVGLTAGDQFRLTFRKMQ
;
A
#
# COMPACT_ATOMS: atom_id res chain seq x y z
N MET A 1 -25.29 -74.48 7.60
CA MET A 1 -25.90 -73.23 8.07
C MET A 1 -24.81 -72.51 8.83
N ASP A 2 -23.96 -71.76 8.13
CA ASP A 2 -22.82 -71.06 8.72
C ASP A 2 -22.93 -69.57 8.41
N ALA A 3 -22.72 -68.78 9.45
CA ALA A 3 -23.05 -67.37 9.55
C ALA A 3 -22.06 -66.47 8.81
N SER A 4 -22.59 -65.50 8.06
CA SER A 4 -21.80 -64.44 7.44
C SER A 4 -21.38 -63.38 8.46
N PHE A 5 -20.08 -63.15 8.62
CA PHE A 5 -19.55 -61.99 9.33
C PHE A 5 -19.41 -60.82 8.35
N SER A 6 -20.26 -59.80 8.54
CA SER A 6 -20.19 -58.52 7.83
C SER A 6 -19.19 -57.60 8.56
N ASN A 7 -18.06 -57.32 7.93
CA ASN A 7 -17.06 -56.37 8.43
C ASN A 7 -17.59 -54.93 8.31
N CYS A 8 -17.76 -54.29 9.47
CA CYS A 8 -18.13 -52.88 9.60
C CYS A 8 -16.89 -52.01 9.38
N TRP A 9 -16.82 -51.27 8.27
CA TRP A 9 -15.73 -50.34 8.00
C TRP A 9 -16.05 -48.99 8.67
N THR A 10 -15.39 -48.72 9.80
CA THR A 10 -15.44 -47.42 10.46
C THR A 10 -14.72 -46.39 9.59
N ARG A 11 -15.47 -45.51 8.93
CA ARG A 11 -14.90 -44.35 8.23
C ARG A 11 -14.36 -43.36 9.25
N ILE A 12 -13.04 -43.28 9.37
CA ILE A 12 -12.36 -42.21 10.10
C ILE A 12 -12.51 -40.93 9.26
N ALA A 13 -13.30 -39.98 9.74
CA ALA A 13 -13.34 -38.64 9.15
C ALA A 13 -12.04 -37.92 9.50
N ALA A 14 -11.20 -37.65 8.50
CA ALA A 14 -10.03 -36.78 8.66
C ALA A 14 -10.52 -35.34 8.85
N ILE A 15 -10.39 -34.82 10.07
CA ILE A 15 -10.59 -33.40 10.36
C ILE A 15 -9.37 -32.67 9.81
N ALA A 16 -9.55 -31.96 8.69
CA ALA A 16 -8.55 -31.05 8.17
C ALA A 16 -8.46 -29.83 9.11
N PHE A 17 -7.41 -29.77 9.93
CA PHE A 17 -7.05 -28.55 10.63
C PHE A 17 -6.50 -27.57 9.59
N ALA A 18 -7.26 -26.51 9.29
CA ALA A 18 -6.73 -25.36 8.57
C ALA A 18 -5.62 -24.76 9.44
N LEU A 19 -4.37 -24.83 8.98
CA LEU A 19 -3.29 -24.08 9.60
C LEU A 19 -3.68 -22.59 9.57
N PRO A 20 -3.45 -21.83 10.65
CA PRO A 20 -3.70 -20.40 10.63
C PRO A 20 -2.88 -19.81 9.48
N VAL A 21 -3.56 -19.23 8.49
CA VAL A 21 -2.91 -18.40 7.47
C VAL A 21 -2.22 -17.30 8.26
N SER A 22 -0.88 -17.31 8.23
CA SER A 22 -0.11 -16.20 8.80
C SER A 22 -0.61 -14.91 8.18
N ALA A 23 -0.82 -13.87 8.99
CA ALA A 23 -1.25 -12.57 8.49
C ALA A 23 -0.40 -12.18 7.28
N GLN A 24 -1.02 -11.79 6.16
CA GLN A 24 -0.29 -11.45 4.93
C GLN A 24 0.41 -10.08 4.99
N ILE A 25 0.45 -9.49 6.18
CA ILE A 25 1.24 -8.32 6.54
C ILE A 25 2.21 -8.77 7.62
N GLU A 26 3.49 -8.74 7.28
CA GLU A 26 4.58 -9.13 8.17
C GLU A 26 5.51 -7.93 8.32
N ALA A 27 5.49 -7.30 9.50
CA ALA A 27 6.45 -6.25 9.83
C ALA A 27 7.86 -6.84 9.94
N ASP A 28 8.85 -6.12 9.41
CA ASP A 28 10.26 -6.51 9.57
C ASP A 28 10.93 -5.79 10.75
N ASN A 29 12.19 -6.13 11.00
CA ASN A 29 12.99 -5.54 12.08
C ASN A 29 13.92 -4.41 11.61
N THR A 30 13.78 -3.92 10.38
CA THR A 30 14.71 -2.93 9.78
C THR A 30 14.58 -1.52 10.37
N LEU A 31 13.55 -1.28 11.18
CA LEU A 31 13.39 -0.05 11.96
C LEU A 31 13.78 -0.24 13.45
N GLY A 32 14.31 -1.42 13.82
CA GLY A 32 14.76 -1.71 15.18
C GLY A 32 13.67 -1.55 16.23
N ALA A 33 13.91 -0.71 17.25
CA ALA A 33 12.96 -0.46 18.33
C ALA A 33 11.66 0.22 17.84
N GLU A 34 11.73 0.96 16.73
CA GLU A 34 10.63 1.70 16.10
C GLU A 34 9.91 0.84 15.03
N ARG A 35 9.99 -0.49 15.12
CA ARG A 35 9.34 -1.40 14.16
C ARG A 35 7.84 -1.17 14.03
N SER A 36 7.33 -1.48 12.84
CA SER A 36 5.89 -1.52 12.57
C SER A 36 5.23 -2.66 13.35
N ARG A 37 3.97 -2.48 13.73
CA ARG A 37 3.19 -3.46 14.49
C ARG A 37 1.81 -3.58 13.89
N LEU A 38 1.34 -4.81 13.70
CA LEU A 38 -0.02 -5.08 13.29
C LEU A 38 -0.87 -5.37 14.52
N THR A 39 -1.94 -4.60 14.71
CA THR A 39 -2.97 -4.81 15.74
C THR A 39 -4.25 -5.21 15.02
N PRO A 40 -4.56 -6.52 14.95
CA PRO A 40 -5.75 -6.99 14.26
C PRO A 40 -7.03 -6.51 14.94
N ASN A 41 -8.06 -6.26 14.13
CA ASN A 41 -9.42 -5.97 14.62
C ASN A 41 -9.52 -4.78 15.62
N ALA A 42 -8.66 -3.79 15.45
CA ALA A 42 -8.63 -2.56 16.24
C ALA A 42 -9.75 -1.59 15.83
N ILE A 43 -10.18 -0.77 16.78
CA ILE A 43 -11.19 0.27 16.52
C ILE A 43 -10.50 1.49 15.91
N LEU A 44 -10.95 1.92 14.73
CA LEU A 44 -10.52 3.17 14.11
C LEU A 44 -11.08 4.37 14.88
N ARG A 45 -10.21 5.35 15.19
CA ARG A 45 -10.50 6.42 16.15
C ARG A 45 -10.51 7.81 15.53
N ARG A 46 -9.68 8.05 14.52
CA ARG A 46 -9.41 9.40 14.00
C ARG A 46 -10.15 9.69 12.69
N ARG A 47 -10.84 8.70 12.13
CA ARG A 47 -11.63 8.88 10.93
C ARG A 47 -13.02 9.43 11.21
N ALA A 48 -13.21 10.73 10.97
CA ALA A 48 -14.45 11.48 11.24
C ALA A 48 -15.74 10.81 10.74
N ASN A 49 -15.70 10.14 9.58
CA ASN A 49 -16.90 9.51 8.99
C ASN A 49 -17.00 7.99 9.25
N ARG A 50 -16.04 7.38 9.94
CA ARG A 50 -15.96 5.92 10.20
C ARG A 50 -15.42 5.54 11.59
N ALA A 51 -15.47 6.46 12.55
CA ALA A 51 -15.08 6.16 13.93
C ALA A 51 -15.94 5.01 14.49
N GLY A 52 -15.31 4.02 15.13
CA GLY A 52 -15.99 2.84 15.67
C GLY A 52 -15.98 1.60 14.76
N ILE A 53 -15.51 1.69 13.52
CA ILE A 53 -15.29 0.52 12.66
C ILE A 53 -14.07 -0.26 13.12
N ARG A 54 -14.13 -1.59 13.00
CA ARG A 54 -12.99 -2.47 13.25
C ARG A 54 -12.24 -2.82 11.97
N ALA A 55 -10.92 -2.74 12.02
CA ALA A 55 -10.02 -3.07 10.93
C ALA A 55 -8.67 -3.53 11.48
N ASP A 56 -7.81 -4.05 10.63
CA ASP A 56 -6.42 -4.30 11.01
C ASP A 56 -5.67 -2.97 10.99
N LEU A 57 -5.09 -2.59 12.13
CA LEU A 57 -4.42 -1.32 12.31
C LEU A 57 -2.90 -1.52 12.37
N ILE A 58 -2.18 -0.72 11.60
CA ILE A 58 -0.72 -0.68 11.58
C ILE A 58 -0.29 0.48 12.48
N GLU A 59 0.42 0.15 13.54
CA GLU A 59 0.90 1.08 14.57
C GLU A 59 2.43 1.04 14.69
N GLY A 60 2.98 1.90 15.54
CA GLY A 60 4.43 2.06 15.71
C GLY A 60 5.03 2.82 14.54
N GLY A 61 6.19 2.37 14.06
CA GLY A 61 6.93 3.09 13.02
C GLY A 61 7.89 4.13 13.58
N ALA A 62 8.83 4.56 12.74
CA ALA A 62 9.82 5.58 13.09
C ALA A 62 9.29 6.96 12.67
N GLN A 63 9.01 7.84 13.63
CA GLN A 63 8.53 9.19 13.34
C GLN A 63 9.70 10.18 13.26
N ARG A 64 9.75 10.98 12.18
CA ARG A 64 10.70 12.08 12.01
C ARG A 64 9.93 13.31 11.56
N ALA A 65 9.65 14.21 12.52
CA ALA A 65 8.78 15.37 12.30
C ALA A 65 7.43 14.95 11.67
N GLY A 66 7.09 15.46 10.49
CA GLY A 66 5.85 15.17 9.78
C GLY A 66 5.83 13.84 9.00
N ASN A 67 6.88 13.03 9.10
CA ASN A 67 7.01 11.77 8.37
C ASN A 67 6.97 10.57 9.33
N LEU A 68 6.19 9.55 8.99
CA LEU A 68 6.12 8.29 9.71
C LEU A 68 6.53 7.14 8.79
N PHE A 69 7.55 6.38 9.20
CA PHE A 69 8.13 5.31 8.40
C PHE A 69 7.73 3.94 8.95
N HIS A 70 7.22 3.10 8.06
CA HIS A 70 6.87 1.70 8.30
C HIS A 70 7.63 0.78 7.35
N SER A 71 7.92 -0.43 7.80
CA SER A 71 8.69 -1.41 7.03
C SER A 71 8.14 -2.82 7.24
N PHE A 72 8.00 -3.53 6.13
CA PHE A 72 7.38 -4.85 6.06
C PHE A 72 8.23 -5.80 5.23
N ALA A 73 8.37 -7.04 5.71
CA ALA A 73 8.84 -8.14 4.88
C ALA A 73 7.78 -8.51 3.83
N GLN A 74 6.50 -8.46 4.21
CA GLN A 74 5.37 -8.73 3.33
C GLN A 74 4.22 -7.76 3.59
N PHE A 75 3.55 -7.31 2.53
CA PHE A 75 2.41 -6.41 2.65
C PHE A 75 1.36 -6.73 1.58
N ASN A 76 0.29 -7.41 2.00
CA ASN A 76 -0.89 -7.67 1.18
C ASN A 76 -2.16 -7.35 1.97
N VAL A 77 -3.23 -7.02 1.25
CA VAL A 77 -4.56 -6.78 1.79
C VAL A 77 -5.51 -7.74 1.08
N ASN A 78 -6.06 -8.72 1.78
CA ASN A 78 -6.99 -9.69 1.21
C ASN A 78 -8.30 -9.06 0.78
N ASP A 79 -9.03 -9.75 -0.09
CA ASP A 79 -10.40 -9.36 -0.44
C ASP A 79 -11.28 -9.36 0.81
N GLY A 80 -12.12 -8.33 0.95
CA GLY A 80 -12.91 -8.07 2.16
C GLY A 80 -12.11 -7.62 3.40
N GLN A 81 -10.77 -7.68 3.38
CA GLN A 81 -9.94 -7.17 4.47
C GLN A 81 -9.87 -5.64 4.42
N SER A 82 -9.76 -5.03 5.60
CA SER A 82 -9.57 -3.60 5.79
C SER A 82 -8.30 -3.39 6.61
N VAL A 83 -7.32 -2.70 6.04
CA VAL A 83 -6.02 -2.42 6.65
C VAL A 83 -5.80 -0.91 6.67
N TYR A 84 -5.50 -0.37 7.84
CA TYR A 84 -5.32 1.06 8.05
C TYR A 84 -3.97 1.34 8.71
N PHE A 85 -3.30 2.40 8.28
CA PHE A 85 -2.19 2.98 9.02
C PHE A 85 -2.71 3.93 10.10
N ASP A 86 -2.24 3.80 11.33
CA ASP A 86 -2.47 4.80 12.36
C ASP A 86 -1.81 6.12 11.95
N ASN A 87 -2.48 7.24 12.24
CA ASN A 87 -1.96 8.58 11.94
C ASN A 87 -1.80 9.43 13.20
N PRO A 88 -0.69 9.30 13.94
CA PRO A 88 -0.40 10.12 15.12
C PRO A 88 -0.42 11.62 14.82
N ASP A 89 -0.63 12.43 15.85
CA ASP A 89 -0.65 13.88 15.70
C ASP A 89 0.67 14.42 15.13
N GLY A 90 0.55 15.38 14.22
CA GLY A 90 1.68 16.01 13.54
C GLY A 90 2.26 15.21 12.36
N VAL A 91 1.77 14.01 12.06
CA VAL A 91 2.15 13.24 10.87
C VAL A 91 1.37 13.70 9.64
N ASN A 92 2.10 14.08 8.60
CA ASN A 92 1.56 14.52 7.30
C ASN A 92 1.78 13.46 6.20
N ASN A 93 2.83 12.64 6.32
CA ASN A 93 3.16 11.61 5.34
C ASN A 93 3.49 10.30 6.05
N ILE A 94 2.89 9.22 5.58
CA ILE A 94 3.15 7.84 6.03
C ILE A 94 3.82 7.09 4.87
N PHE A 95 4.95 6.45 5.13
CA PHE A 95 5.71 5.69 4.15
C PHE A 95 5.76 4.23 4.57
N GLY A 96 5.09 3.34 3.82
CA GLY A 96 5.26 1.89 3.94
C GLY A 96 6.22 1.39 2.88
N ARG A 97 7.34 0.77 3.29
CA ARG A 97 8.22 0.03 2.37
C ARG A 97 8.06 -1.47 2.55
N VAL A 98 8.16 -2.21 1.45
CA VAL A 98 8.31 -3.66 1.45
C VAL A 98 9.77 -4.01 1.15
N THR A 99 10.40 -4.75 2.06
CA THR A 99 11.81 -5.16 1.99
C THR A 99 11.97 -6.62 1.54
N GLY A 100 10.91 -7.42 1.60
CA GLY A 100 10.91 -8.79 1.08
C GLY A 100 10.81 -8.86 -0.45
N THR A 101 10.62 -10.07 -0.95
CA THR A 101 10.71 -10.39 -2.39
C THR A 101 9.34 -10.56 -3.07
N ASN A 102 8.26 -10.46 -2.30
CA ASN A 102 6.90 -10.68 -2.80
C ASN A 102 6.27 -9.37 -3.27
N LEU A 103 5.48 -9.45 -4.35
CA LEU A 103 4.62 -8.35 -4.79
C LEU A 103 3.52 -8.07 -3.76
N SER A 104 2.99 -6.84 -3.75
CA SER A 104 1.88 -6.46 -2.89
C SER A 104 0.54 -6.67 -3.57
N ASN A 105 -0.24 -7.63 -3.10
CA ASN A 105 -1.63 -7.85 -3.53
C ASN A 105 -2.56 -7.02 -2.66
N ILE A 106 -3.11 -5.94 -3.20
CA ILE A 106 -4.09 -5.08 -2.55
C ILE A 106 -5.45 -5.44 -3.15
N LEU A 107 -6.13 -6.41 -2.55
CA LEU A 107 -7.42 -6.94 -3.00
C LEU A 107 -8.60 -6.34 -2.23
N GLY A 108 -8.36 -5.82 -1.02
CA GLY A 108 -9.36 -5.19 -0.16
C GLY A 108 -9.16 -3.68 0.03
N THR A 109 -9.48 -3.19 1.23
CA THR A 109 -9.39 -1.76 1.57
C THR A 109 -8.06 -1.42 2.22
N LEU A 110 -7.31 -0.49 1.62
CA LEU A 110 -6.09 0.09 2.16
C LEU A 110 -6.35 1.55 2.54
N GLY A 111 -6.14 1.91 3.80
CA GLY A 111 -6.48 3.25 4.29
C GLY A 111 -5.52 3.84 5.31
N VAL A 112 -5.88 5.05 5.75
CA VAL A 112 -5.21 5.79 6.82
C VAL A 112 -6.27 6.21 7.84
N ASP A 113 -6.06 5.92 9.12
CA ASP A 113 -6.93 6.41 10.21
C ASP A 113 -6.54 7.86 10.54
N GLY A 114 -6.82 8.77 9.61
CA GLY A 114 -6.46 10.19 9.70
C GLY A 114 -6.28 10.84 8.33
N ASN A 115 -5.53 11.94 8.27
CA ASN A 115 -5.45 12.82 7.10
C ASN A 115 -4.10 12.81 6.38
N ALA A 116 -3.14 12.00 6.83
CA ALA A 116 -1.84 11.92 6.20
C ALA A 116 -1.92 11.37 4.77
N ASN A 117 -0.93 11.76 3.96
CA ASN A 117 -0.65 11.14 2.67
C ASN A 117 -0.07 9.74 2.89
N LEU A 118 -0.40 8.79 2.03
CA LEU A 118 0.13 7.43 2.09
C LEU A 118 1.02 7.13 0.88
N PHE A 119 2.25 6.73 1.16
CA PHE A 119 3.22 6.24 0.18
C PHE A 119 3.46 4.75 0.42
N LEU A 120 3.23 3.92 -0.59
CA LEU A 120 3.53 2.48 -0.55
C LEU A 120 4.59 2.15 -1.60
N LEU A 121 5.74 1.66 -1.14
CA LEU A 121 6.86 1.27 -1.99
C LEU A 121 7.05 -0.25 -1.96
N ASN A 122 6.96 -0.89 -3.12
CA ASN A 122 7.33 -2.29 -3.29
C ASN A 122 8.01 -2.53 -4.66
N PRO A 123 9.34 -2.71 -4.71
CA PRO A 123 10.07 -2.94 -5.96
C PRO A 123 9.73 -4.24 -6.68
N ASN A 124 8.94 -5.13 -6.07
CA ASN A 124 8.46 -6.38 -6.68
C ASN A 124 7.12 -6.21 -7.40
N GLY A 125 6.49 -5.03 -7.29
CA GLY A 125 5.20 -4.73 -7.93
C GLY A 125 4.05 -4.56 -6.94
N ILE A 126 2.96 -3.97 -7.44
CA ILE A 126 1.73 -3.73 -6.68
C ILE A 126 0.55 -4.07 -7.59
N LEU A 127 -0.29 -5.01 -7.15
CA LEU A 127 -1.54 -5.36 -7.81
C LEU A 127 -2.70 -4.79 -6.99
N PHE A 128 -3.49 -3.90 -7.57
CA PHE A 128 -4.81 -3.55 -7.04
C PHE A 128 -5.86 -4.42 -7.70
N GLY A 129 -6.46 -5.34 -6.94
CA GLY A 129 -7.48 -6.25 -7.45
C GLY A 129 -8.83 -5.57 -7.77
N PRO A 130 -9.80 -6.31 -8.32
CA PRO A 130 -11.10 -5.77 -8.73
C PRO A 130 -11.88 -5.04 -7.62
N ASN A 131 -11.76 -5.52 -6.39
CA ASN A 131 -12.43 -4.99 -5.21
C ASN A 131 -11.58 -4.01 -4.39
N ALA A 132 -10.37 -3.68 -4.88
CA ALA A 132 -9.43 -2.86 -4.15
C ALA A 132 -9.99 -1.45 -3.93
N ARG A 133 -9.83 -0.93 -2.71
CA ARG A 133 -10.27 0.40 -2.30
C ARG A 133 -9.14 1.15 -1.65
N LEU A 134 -8.97 2.40 -2.04
CA LEU A 134 -8.21 3.35 -1.23
C LEU A 134 -9.19 4.04 -0.29
N ASP A 135 -8.80 4.10 0.98
CA ASP A 135 -9.58 4.78 1.99
C ASP A 135 -8.73 5.75 2.81
N VAL A 136 -8.36 6.84 2.15
CA VAL A 136 -7.44 7.86 2.64
C VAL A 136 -8.11 9.24 2.58
N ASN A 137 -7.78 10.13 3.51
CA ASN A 137 -8.19 11.55 3.45
C ASN A 137 -7.11 12.46 2.82
N GLY A 138 -5.89 11.94 2.62
CA GLY A 138 -4.77 12.60 1.94
C GLY A 138 -4.58 12.12 0.50
N SER A 139 -3.40 12.38 -0.05
CA SER A 139 -2.95 11.84 -1.33
C SER A 139 -2.41 10.41 -1.18
N PHE A 140 -2.44 9.64 -2.27
CA PHE A 140 -1.88 8.30 -2.34
C PHE A 140 -0.78 8.23 -3.40
N VAL A 141 0.32 7.54 -3.07
CA VAL A 141 1.39 7.21 -4.02
C VAL A 141 1.74 5.73 -3.91
N GLY A 142 1.55 4.98 -4.99
CA GLY A 142 2.06 3.63 -5.15
C GLY A 142 3.28 3.61 -6.05
N SER A 143 4.38 2.98 -5.62
CA SER A 143 5.59 2.94 -6.43
C SER A 143 6.38 1.63 -6.34
N THR A 144 7.05 1.27 -7.43
CA THR A 144 8.07 0.20 -7.45
C THR A 144 9.50 0.74 -7.33
N ALA A 145 9.66 2.01 -6.94
CA ALA A 145 10.97 2.59 -6.67
C ALA A 145 11.69 1.83 -5.54
N ASN A 146 13.02 1.75 -5.64
CA ASN A 146 13.86 1.13 -4.62
C ASN A 146 14.04 2.05 -3.41
N ALA A 147 13.90 3.36 -3.59
CA ALA A 147 13.98 4.29 -2.48
C ALA A 147 13.21 5.59 -2.78
N ILE A 148 12.91 6.32 -1.71
CA ILE A 148 12.41 7.69 -1.76
C ILE A 148 13.40 8.64 -1.09
N GLN A 149 13.74 9.73 -1.77
CA GLN A 149 14.70 10.74 -1.33
C GLN A 149 14.01 11.85 -0.55
N PHE A 150 14.72 12.45 0.41
CA PHE A 150 14.29 13.58 1.22
C PHE A 150 15.28 14.74 1.11
N GLY A 151 15.19 15.51 0.03
CA GLY A 151 16.14 16.59 -0.26
C GLY A 151 17.59 16.09 -0.21
N ASN A 152 18.43 16.76 0.57
CA ASN A 152 19.82 16.36 0.80
C ASN A 152 20.01 15.53 2.07
N GLN A 153 18.94 15.15 2.78
CA GLN A 153 19.01 14.47 4.07
C GLN A 153 19.20 12.95 3.95
N GLY A 154 18.88 12.37 2.80
CA GLY A 154 19.09 10.95 2.52
C GLY A 154 17.87 10.28 1.90
N PHE A 155 17.78 8.96 2.11
CA PHE A 155 16.82 8.09 1.44
C PHE A 155 16.14 7.16 2.45
N PHE A 156 14.90 6.78 2.15
CA PHE A 156 14.25 5.63 2.74
C PHE A 156 14.16 4.52 1.67
N SER A 157 15.01 3.49 1.83
CA SER A 157 15.29 2.47 0.82
C SER A 157 14.67 1.12 1.17
N THR A 158 14.26 0.32 0.19
CA THR A 158 13.73 -1.03 0.36
C THR A 158 14.83 -2.07 0.60
N ALA A 159 16.09 -1.72 0.35
CA ALA A 159 17.25 -2.60 0.55
C ALA A 159 17.99 -2.36 1.88
N ASP A 160 17.77 -1.20 2.53
CA ASP A 160 18.50 -0.82 3.74
C ASP A 160 17.80 -1.31 5.00
N SER A 161 18.55 -2.01 5.85
CA SER A 161 18.06 -2.56 7.12
C SER A 161 18.16 -1.59 8.31
N SER A 162 18.49 -0.32 8.06
CA SER A 162 18.71 0.67 9.11
C SER A 162 17.56 1.66 9.25
N THR A 163 17.37 2.13 10.49
CA THR A 163 16.42 3.19 10.82
C THR A 163 16.94 4.53 10.32
N PRO A 164 16.15 5.32 9.56
CA PRO A 164 16.59 6.63 9.11
C PRO A 164 16.82 7.59 10.28
N PRO A 165 18.02 8.19 10.43
CA PRO A 165 18.32 9.04 11.58
C PRO A 165 17.63 10.40 11.51
N LEU A 166 17.50 11.00 10.32
CA LEU A 166 16.90 12.33 10.17
C LEU A 166 16.36 12.56 8.75
N LEU A 167 15.09 12.20 8.51
CA LEU A 167 14.37 12.48 7.27
C LEU A 167 13.14 13.36 7.58
N THR A 168 13.39 14.62 7.93
CA THR A 168 12.38 15.54 8.46
C THR A 168 11.75 16.45 7.41
N VAL A 169 12.32 16.52 6.20
CA VAL A 169 11.76 17.30 5.09
C VAL A 169 10.74 16.50 4.29
N ASN A 170 10.06 17.14 3.34
CA ASN A 170 9.18 16.44 2.41
C ASN A 170 9.96 15.54 1.44
N PRO A 171 9.37 14.43 0.97
CA PRO A 171 9.99 13.60 -0.05
C PRO A 171 10.15 14.39 -1.36
N SER A 172 11.26 14.18 -2.05
CA SER A 172 11.68 15.00 -3.20
C SER A 172 11.95 14.19 -4.47
N ALA A 173 12.13 12.87 -4.40
CA ALA A 173 12.34 12.03 -5.57
C ALA A 173 12.14 10.54 -5.29
N PHE A 174 11.86 9.77 -6.33
CA PHE A 174 11.88 8.31 -6.38
C PHE A 174 13.12 7.83 -7.11
N LEU A 175 13.80 6.84 -6.54
CA LEU A 175 15.03 6.28 -7.07
C LEU A 175 14.81 4.85 -7.54
N PHE A 176 15.16 4.60 -8.79
CA PHE A 176 15.16 3.30 -9.44
C PHE A 176 16.62 2.94 -9.73
N ASN A 177 17.25 2.13 -8.88
CA ASN A 177 18.61 1.65 -9.14
C ASN A 177 18.61 0.48 -10.14
N GLN A 178 17.48 -0.21 -10.26
CA GLN A 178 17.19 -1.24 -11.24
C GLN A 178 15.73 -1.13 -11.68
N ILE A 179 15.44 -1.58 -12.90
CA ILE A 179 14.06 -1.82 -13.34
C ILE A 179 13.87 -3.32 -13.36
N ASN A 180 13.04 -3.83 -12.45
CA ASN A 180 12.62 -5.22 -12.49
C ASN A 180 11.50 -5.37 -13.54
N PRO A 181 11.72 -6.08 -14.65
CA PRO A 181 10.72 -6.19 -15.72
C PRO A 181 9.46 -6.94 -15.27
N ASN A 182 9.53 -7.71 -14.18
CA ASN A 182 8.39 -8.42 -13.60
C ASN A 182 7.64 -7.58 -12.54
N ALA A 183 8.20 -6.44 -12.13
CA ALA A 183 7.61 -5.56 -11.14
C ALA A 183 6.71 -4.51 -11.80
N ARG A 184 5.44 -4.87 -11.96
CA ARG A 184 4.40 -4.02 -12.54
C ARG A 184 3.55 -3.39 -11.44
N ILE A 185 3.05 -2.19 -11.68
CA ILE A 185 1.86 -1.70 -10.98
C ILE A 185 0.68 -2.00 -11.89
N VAL A 186 -0.22 -2.85 -11.41
CA VAL A 186 -1.43 -3.22 -12.16
C VAL A 186 -2.63 -2.79 -11.34
N ASN A 187 -3.45 -1.92 -11.92
CA ASN A 187 -4.76 -1.59 -11.36
C ASN A 187 -5.84 -2.37 -12.12
N GLN A 188 -6.63 -3.14 -11.39
CA GLN A 188 -7.82 -3.83 -11.88
C GLN A 188 -9.07 -3.38 -11.11
N SER A 189 -8.96 -2.40 -10.21
CA SER A 189 -10.08 -1.96 -9.38
C SER A 189 -11.20 -1.39 -10.24
N ILE A 190 -12.38 -1.96 -10.05
CA ILE A 190 -13.65 -1.52 -10.64
C ILE A 190 -14.67 -1.21 -9.52
N THR A 191 -14.18 -0.94 -8.32
CA THR A 191 -15.04 -0.62 -7.18
C THR A 191 -15.93 0.59 -7.52
N PRO A 192 -17.26 0.51 -7.34
CA PRO A 192 -18.14 1.65 -7.55
C PRO A 192 -17.86 2.79 -6.56
N LEU A 193 -17.69 4.01 -7.08
CA LEU A 193 -17.42 5.23 -6.32
C LEU A 193 -18.66 6.14 -6.20
N GLY A 194 -19.74 5.79 -6.90
CA GLY A 194 -20.95 6.59 -7.00
C GLY A 194 -21.02 7.40 -8.29
N LEU A 195 -21.90 8.40 -8.33
CA LEU A 195 -22.08 9.26 -9.49
C LEU A 195 -20.99 10.33 -9.52
N ASN A 196 -20.33 10.47 -10.67
CA ASN A 196 -19.45 11.60 -10.94
C ASN A 196 -20.29 12.86 -11.27
N ASN A 197 -19.63 14.01 -11.34
CA ASN A 197 -20.26 15.31 -11.62
C ASN A 197 -20.95 15.41 -13.00
N LEU A 198 -20.81 14.39 -13.86
CA LEU A 198 -21.41 14.31 -15.19
C LEU A 198 -22.56 13.27 -15.25
N GLY A 199 -22.96 12.70 -14.11
CA GLY A 199 -24.02 11.68 -14.04
C GLY A 199 -23.60 10.28 -14.49
N GLY A 200 -22.31 10.05 -14.77
CA GLY A 200 -21.74 8.73 -15.01
C GLY A 200 -21.32 8.06 -13.70
N ILE A 201 -21.29 6.73 -13.65
CA ILE A 201 -20.77 6.02 -12.48
C ILE A 201 -19.24 5.99 -12.58
N ALA A 202 -18.55 6.49 -11.56
CA ALA A 202 -17.09 6.35 -11.46
C ALA A 202 -16.75 5.02 -10.78
N PHE A 203 -15.66 4.42 -11.21
CA PHE A 203 -15.16 3.16 -10.67
C PHE A 203 -13.66 3.22 -10.41
N GLY A 204 -13.17 2.32 -9.56
CA GLY A 204 -11.75 2.06 -9.35
C GLY A 204 -11.17 2.72 -8.12
N LEU A 205 -9.90 3.13 -8.20
CA LEU A 205 -9.21 3.78 -7.09
C LEU A 205 -9.58 5.27 -7.05
N GLU A 206 -9.74 5.81 -5.85
CA GLU A 206 -10.07 7.22 -5.63
C GLU A 206 -9.30 7.80 -4.45
N VAL A 207 -8.93 9.07 -4.58
CA VAL A 207 -8.53 9.93 -3.46
C VAL A 207 -9.51 11.11 -3.34
N PRO A 208 -9.60 11.76 -2.18
CA PRO A 208 -10.52 12.88 -1.97
C PRO A 208 -10.28 14.07 -2.91
N LEU A 209 -11.26 14.98 -2.92
CA LEU A 209 -11.21 16.21 -3.71
C LEU A 209 -9.92 17.00 -3.48
N GLY A 210 -9.30 17.44 -4.57
CA GLY A 210 -8.08 18.25 -4.53
C GLY A 210 -6.80 17.47 -4.21
N ARG A 211 -6.87 16.17 -3.90
CA ARG A 211 -5.71 15.33 -3.58
C ARG A 211 -5.09 14.68 -4.82
N SER A 212 -3.98 13.98 -4.63
CA SER A 212 -3.24 13.33 -5.72
C SER A 212 -3.23 11.82 -5.60
N LEU A 213 -3.34 11.13 -6.73
CA LEU A 213 -3.17 9.69 -6.86
C LEU A 213 -2.08 9.43 -7.91
N LEU A 214 -0.90 9.01 -7.44
CA LEU A 214 0.26 8.75 -8.28
C LEU A 214 0.57 7.25 -8.30
N LEU A 215 0.75 6.69 -9.50
CA LEU A 215 1.29 5.34 -9.68
C LEU A 215 2.57 5.44 -10.51
N LEU A 216 3.71 5.07 -9.92
CA LEU A 216 5.03 5.23 -10.54
C LEU A 216 5.85 3.95 -10.45
N GLY A 217 6.14 3.31 -11.58
CA GLY A 217 6.93 2.09 -11.59
C GLY A 217 7.74 1.89 -12.87
N GLY A 218 8.23 0.67 -13.07
CA GLY A 218 8.76 0.26 -14.37
C GLY A 218 7.64 0.25 -15.42
N ASP A 219 6.66 -0.63 -15.20
CA ASP A 219 5.41 -0.68 -15.97
C ASP A 219 4.21 -0.32 -15.08
N VAL A 220 3.25 0.42 -15.63
CA VAL A 220 2.00 0.80 -14.97
C VAL A 220 0.85 0.53 -15.93
N ALA A 221 -0.03 -0.41 -15.56
CA ALA A 221 -1.13 -0.85 -16.39
C ALA A 221 -2.48 -0.65 -15.68
N LEU A 222 -3.44 -0.10 -16.42
CA LEU A 222 -4.84 -0.10 -16.05
C LEU A 222 -5.54 -1.18 -16.87
N GLU A 223 -6.00 -2.22 -16.20
CA GLU A 223 -6.60 -3.39 -16.84
C GLU A 223 -8.10 -3.46 -16.49
N ASN A 224 -8.85 -4.25 -17.27
CA ASN A 224 -10.26 -4.59 -17.00
C ASN A 224 -11.23 -3.39 -16.86
N GLY A 225 -10.93 -2.28 -17.53
CA GLY A 225 -11.75 -1.05 -17.43
C GLY A 225 -11.64 -0.36 -16.08
N SER A 226 -10.56 -0.61 -15.33
CA SER A 226 -10.31 0.03 -14.05
C SER A 226 -10.16 1.54 -14.16
N GLY A 227 -10.53 2.24 -13.07
CA GLY A 227 -10.42 3.69 -12.98
C GLY A 227 -9.41 4.15 -11.92
N VAL A 228 -8.93 5.37 -12.12
CA VAL A 228 -8.03 6.09 -11.21
C VAL A 228 -8.54 7.53 -11.11
N ASN A 229 -8.99 7.94 -9.93
CA ASN A 229 -9.79 9.15 -9.75
C ASN A 229 -9.19 10.08 -8.70
N ALA A 230 -9.11 11.36 -9.04
CA ALA A 230 -8.67 12.43 -8.14
C ALA A 230 -9.40 13.74 -8.54
N PHE A 231 -10.68 13.85 -8.21
CA PHE A 231 -11.52 14.97 -8.66
C PHE A 231 -11.02 16.32 -8.12
N GLY A 232 -10.89 17.33 -8.98
CA GLY A 232 -10.26 18.62 -8.63
C GLY A 232 -8.78 18.50 -8.20
N GLY A 233 -8.24 17.30 -8.29
CA GLY A 233 -6.95 16.86 -7.82
C GLY A 233 -5.99 16.61 -8.99
N ARG A 234 -5.16 15.57 -8.84
CA ARG A 234 -4.18 15.18 -9.85
C ARG A 234 -3.99 13.67 -9.90
N VAL A 235 -4.09 13.11 -11.10
CA VAL A 235 -3.66 11.74 -11.38
C VAL A 235 -2.37 11.80 -12.20
N GLU A 236 -1.34 11.07 -11.79
CA GLU A 236 -0.16 10.86 -12.66
C GLU A 236 0.23 9.38 -12.66
N LEU A 237 0.39 8.84 -13.87
CA LEU A 237 0.85 7.48 -14.11
C LEU A 237 2.21 7.58 -14.81
N GLY A 238 3.22 6.93 -14.25
CA GLY A 238 4.60 7.03 -14.72
C GLY A 238 5.26 5.67 -14.87
N GLY A 239 5.81 5.40 -16.05
CA GLY A 239 6.62 4.22 -16.34
C GLY A 239 8.08 4.60 -16.61
N LEU A 240 9.02 3.73 -16.21
CA LEU A 240 10.44 3.86 -16.52
C LEU A 240 10.94 2.61 -17.24
N ALA A 241 11.56 2.80 -18.40
CA ALA A 241 12.21 1.70 -19.15
C ALA A 241 13.66 1.43 -18.69
N SER A 242 14.27 2.35 -17.95
CA SER A 242 15.66 2.25 -17.47
C SER A 242 15.79 2.81 -16.05
N PRO A 243 16.83 2.40 -15.30
CA PRO A 243 17.16 3.01 -14.01
C PRO A 243 17.25 4.54 -14.10
N GLY A 244 16.92 5.21 -13.01
CA GLY A 244 16.92 6.67 -12.98
C GLY A 244 16.25 7.25 -11.73
N THR A 245 16.13 8.57 -11.73
CA THR A 245 15.49 9.32 -10.65
C THR A 245 14.33 10.13 -11.20
N VAL A 246 13.17 9.99 -10.58
CA VAL A 246 11.99 10.81 -10.89
C VAL A 246 11.78 11.79 -9.75
N GLY A 247 11.83 13.09 -10.05
CA GLY A 247 11.58 14.12 -9.06
C GLY A 247 10.13 14.09 -8.58
N LEU A 248 9.92 14.41 -7.31
CA LEU A 248 8.62 14.61 -6.70
C LEU A 248 8.57 16.03 -6.13
N THR A 249 7.61 16.82 -6.60
CA THR A 249 7.27 18.09 -5.96
C THR A 249 6.16 17.82 -4.95
N ALA A 250 6.50 17.93 -3.67
CA ALA A 250 5.54 17.84 -2.56
C ALA A 250 4.74 19.13 -2.40
N GLY A 251 3.47 19.02 -2.02
CA GLY A 251 2.53 20.13 -1.80
C GLY A 251 1.11 19.60 -1.63
N ASP A 252 0.09 20.46 -1.76
CA ASP A 252 -1.31 20.01 -1.74
C ASP A 252 -1.63 19.04 -2.89
N GLN A 253 -0.94 19.21 -4.02
CA GLN A 253 -0.93 18.28 -5.14
C GLN A 253 0.49 17.84 -5.47
N PHE A 254 0.71 16.53 -5.54
CA PHE A 254 2.00 15.93 -5.86
C PHE A 254 2.23 15.85 -7.36
N ARG A 255 3.41 16.27 -7.81
CA ARG A 255 3.78 16.26 -9.24
C ARG A 255 5.11 15.55 -9.48
N LEU A 256 5.11 14.62 -10.43
CA LEU A 256 6.30 13.93 -10.92
C LEU A 256 7.04 14.80 -11.94
N THR A 257 8.36 14.68 -11.93
CA THR A 257 9.25 15.32 -12.92
C THR A 257 10.24 14.30 -13.45
N PHE A 258 10.07 13.94 -14.72
CA PHE A 258 10.98 13.07 -15.45
C PHE A 258 12.11 13.92 -16.02
N ARG A 259 13.34 13.72 -15.53
CA ARG A 259 14.51 14.38 -16.11
C ARG A 259 14.97 13.56 -17.31
N LYS A 260 15.22 14.22 -18.44
CA LYS A 260 15.93 13.58 -19.56
C LYS A 260 17.36 13.28 -19.09
N MET A 261 17.81 12.05 -19.30
CA MET A 261 19.25 11.77 -19.26
C MET A 261 19.88 12.54 -20.44
N GLN A 262 20.86 13.40 -20.15
CA GLN A 262 21.70 14.05 -21.17
C GLN A 262 22.72 13.05 -21.70
#